data_AF-A0A2G8SVS9-F1
#
_entry.id   AF-A0A2G8SVS9-F1
#
_cell.length_a   1.000
_cell.length_b   1.000
_cell.length_c   1.000
_cell.angle_alpha   90.00
_cell.angle_beta   90.00
_cell.angle_gamma   90.00
#
_symmetry.space_group_name_H-M   'P 1'
#
loop_
_entity.id
_entity.type
_entity.pdbx_description
1 polymer ?
#
loop_
_entity_poly.entity_id
_entity_poly.type
_entity_poly.pdbx_seq_one_letter_code
_entity_poly.pdbx_strand_id
1 'polypeptide(L)'
;MEGASAPAVRDAGHEIGLHGYSHENPVSLTLEQQRDILDHTYNLLTEFNNGVPPKGSMAPWWETSKEGTALLLEKGIEYDHSNMAHDSQAFYLRDQDLWTKIDYKAKAEAWMKPLVRGKATGLVEIPANWYLDDLPPLMFIKSSPNSHGWVNTRDVEQLWKDMFTYLYREEENFIFPITIHPDVSGRPHVLLMLERFIEWVNTHADVHWVPMIDMANEFRARVARPPAR
;
A
#
# COMPACT_ATOMS: atom_id res chain seq x y z
N MET A 1 11.00 12.21 25.36
CA MET A 1 11.42 10.89 24.82
C MET A 1 11.04 10.88 23.35
N GLU A 2 11.83 11.48 22.47
CA GLU A 2 11.41 11.79 21.09
C GLU A 2 12.46 11.40 20.03
N GLY A 3 13.33 10.42 20.32
CA GLY A 3 14.45 10.09 19.41
C GLY A 3 14.70 8.61 19.17
N ALA A 4 13.78 7.71 19.54
CA ALA A 4 14.06 6.27 19.58
C ALA A 4 13.25 5.40 18.59
N SER A 5 12.38 5.97 17.75
CA SER A 5 11.45 5.15 16.95
C SER A 5 12.12 4.49 15.73
N ALA A 6 12.75 5.26 14.84
CA ALA A 6 13.28 4.70 13.60
C ALA A 6 14.45 3.72 13.81
N PRO A 7 15.47 4.02 14.65
CA PRO A 7 16.56 3.05 14.90
C PRO A 7 16.04 1.75 15.53
N ALA A 8 15.04 1.82 16.41
CA ALA A 8 14.46 0.62 17.02
C ALA A 8 13.77 -0.27 15.97
N VAL A 9 13.07 0.31 14.99
CA VAL A 9 12.46 -0.44 13.88
C VAL A 9 13.53 -1.16 13.06
N ARG A 10 14.61 -0.44 12.70
CA ARG A 10 15.75 -1.01 11.96
C ARG A 10 16.43 -2.13 12.74
N ASP A 11 16.78 -1.87 14.00
CA ASP A 11 17.57 -2.78 14.83
C ASP A 11 16.77 -4.04 15.24
N ALA A 12 15.43 -3.96 15.21
CA ALA A 12 14.54 -5.11 15.33
C ALA A 12 14.47 -5.98 14.05
N GLY A 13 15.10 -5.54 12.95
CA GLY A 13 15.14 -6.27 11.68
C GLY A 13 13.88 -6.14 10.83
N HIS A 14 13.04 -5.15 11.08
CA HIS A 14 11.86 -4.89 10.25
C HIS A 14 12.26 -4.37 8.86
N GLU A 15 11.46 -4.74 7.86
CA GLU A 15 11.56 -4.16 6.52
C GLU A 15 11.30 -2.64 6.55
N ILE A 16 12.07 -1.89 5.76
CA ILE A 16 11.93 -0.44 5.60
C ILE A 16 11.67 -0.12 4.12
N GLY A 17 10.51 0.46 3.83
CA GLY A 17 10.08 0.87 2.49
C GLY A 17 10.05 2.38 2.29
N LEU A 18 9.85 2.80 1.03
CA LEU A 18 9.71 4.20 0.63
C LEU A 18 8.29 4.71 0.89
N HIS A 19 8.16 5.97 1.32
CA HIS A 19 6.86 6.62 1.53
C HIS A 19 6.89 8.15 1.30
N GLY A 20 7.59 8.59 0.25
CA GLY A 20 7.85 10.03 0.04
C GLY A 20 8.82 10.62 1.07
N TYR A 21 8.95 11.95 1.10
CA TYR A 21 9.80 12.64 2.07
C TYR A 21 8.97 13.35 3.14
N SER A 22 8.03 14.20 2.71
CA SER A 22 7.10 14.94 3.58
C SER A 22 5.67 14.44 3.42
N HIS A 23 5.50 13.22 2.92
CA HIS A 23 4.18 12.66 2.60
C HIS A 23 3.44 13.51 1.54
N GLU A 24 4.16 13.88 0.47
CA GLU A 24 3.65 14.67 -0.65
C GLU A 24 2.79 13.80 -1.59
N ASN A 25 1.62 14.28 -1.99
CA ASN A 25 0.78 13.57 -2.95
C ASN A 25 1.46 13.55 -4.34
N PRO A 26 1.84 12.38 -4.90
CA PRO A 26 2.60 12.28 -6.14
C PRO A 26 1.93 12.95 -7.35
N VAL A 27 0.59 12.97 -7.41
CA VAL A 27 -0.13 13.57 -8.55
C VAL A 27 -0.08 15.11 -8.56
N SER A 28 0.41 15.72 -7.48
CA SER A 28 0.64 17.17 -7.37
C SER A 28 2.07 17.60 -7.71
N LEU A 29 2.95 16.64 -8.02
CA LEU A 29 4.37 16.87 -8.27
C LEU A 29 4.70 16.79 -9.76
N THR A 30 5.69 17.57 -10.20
CA THR A 30 6.32 17.38 -11.50
C THR A 30 7.11 16.08 -11.53
N LEU A 31 7.39 15.55 -12.74
CA LEU A 31 8.21 14.35 -12.89
C LEU A 31 9.62 14.51 -12.29
N GLU A 32 10.21 15.70 -12.43
CA GLU A 32 11.51 16.03 -11.84
C GLU A 32 11.45 15.99 -10.31
N GLN A 33 10.43 16.61 -9.71
CA GLN A 33 10.22 16.56 -8.26
C GLN A 33 10.04 15.12 -7.74
N GLN A 34 9.25 14.30 -8.44
CA GLN A 34 9.07 12.89 -8.07
C GLN A 34 10.40 12.11 -8.12
N ARG A 35 11.22 12.36 -9.15
CA ARG A 35 12.54 11.75 -9.31
C ARG A 35 13.50 12.19 -8.21
N ASP A 36 13.58 13.50 -7.93
CA ASP A 36 14.45 14.05 -6.90
C ASP A 36 14.11 13.49 -5.52
N ILE A 37 12.82 13.42 -5.18
CA ILE A 37 12.34 12.85 -3.92
C ILE A 37 12.66 11.36 -3.84
N LEU A 38 12.40 10.59 -4.90
CA LEU A 38 12.71 9.16 -4.94
C LEU A 38 14.22 8.91 -4.78
N ASP A 39 15.05 9.66 -5.50
CA ASP A 39 16.51 9.53 -5.43
C ASP A 39 17.03 9.88 -4.03
N HIS A 40 16.54 10.97 -3.45
CA HIS A 40 16.92 11.41 -2.12
C HIS A 40 16.52 10.38 -1.05
N THR A 41 15.25 9.96 -1.04
CA THR A 41 14.70 9.04 -0.02
C THR A 41 15.29 7.63 -0.15
N TYR A 42 15.52 7.14 -1.36
CA TYR A 42 16.20 5.87 -1.59
C TYR A 42 17.61 5.87 -0.99
N ASN A 43 18.39 6.91 -1.26
CA ASN A 43 19.75 7.02 -0.72
C ASN A 43 19.75 7.17 0.80
N LEU A 44 18.85 8.01 1.34
CA LEU A 44 18.70 8.24 2.77
C LEU A 44 18.36 6.94 3.51
N LEU A 45 17.38 6.18 3.04
CA LEU A 45 16.99 4.92 3.67
C LEU A 45 18.05 3.84 3.52
N THR A 46 18.76 3.81 2.38
CA THR A 46 19.90 2.89 2.18
C THR A 46 21.00 3.17 3.20
N GLU A 47 21.39 4.44 3.39
CA GLU A 47 22.39 4.83 4.39
C GLU A 47 21.93 4.50 5.81
N PHE A 48 20.68 4.88 6.13
CA PHE A 48 20.08 4.62 7.43
C PHE A 48 20.04 3.12 7.79
N ASN A 49 19.79 2.27 6.78
CA ASN A 49 19.67 0.82 6.90
C ASN A 49 20.98 0.08 6.58
N ASN A 50 22.12 0.66 6.97
CA ASN A 50 23.44 0.03 6.88
C ASN A 50 23.82 -0.47 5.46
N GLY A 51 23.40 0.25 4.42
CA GLY A 51 23.66 -0.07 3.03
C GLY A 51 22.64 -1.00 2.37
N VAL A 52 21.56 -1.39 3.08
CA VAL A 52 20.48 -2.20 2.51
C VAL A 52 19.40 -1.29 1.91
N PRO A 53 19.21 -1.28 0.58
CA PRO A 53 18.25 -0.38 -0.05
C PRO A 53 16.80 -0.84 0.14
N PRO A 54 15.83 0.09 0.15
CA PRO A 54 14.41 -0.25 0.21
C PRO A 54 13.98 -1.03 -1.03
N LYS A 55 13.10 -2.02 -0.83
CA LYS A 55 12.54 -2.87 -1.90
C LYS A 55 11.08 -2.57 -2.21
N GLY A 56 10.36 -2.02 -1.25
CA GLY A 56 8.97 -1.61 -1.36
C GLY A 56 8.79 -0.11 -1.47
N SER A 57 7.66 0.27 -2.06
CA SER A 57 7.13 1.62 -2.06
C SER A 57 5.67 1.63 -1.63
N MET A 58 5.27 2.72 -0.98
CA MET A 58 3.87 3.09 -0.77
C MET A 58 3.73 4.56 -1.15
N ALA A 59 2.92 4.87 -2.16
CA ALA A 59 2.63 6.23 -2.54
C ALA A 59 1.89 6.96 -1.39
N PRO A 60 2.34 8.17 -0.99
CA PRO A 60 1.63 8.98 -0.02
C PRO A 60 0.17 9.19 -0.44
N TRP A 61 -0.74 8.89 0.48
CA TRP A 61 -2.18 8.97 0.25
C TRP A 61 -2.73 8.08 -0.89
N TRP A 62 -1.98 7.04 -1.28
CA TRP A 62 -2.37 6.05 -2.29
C TRP A 62 -2.72 6.61 -3.67
N GLU A 63 -2.02 7.67 -4.06
CA GLU A 63 -2.19 8.30 -5.36
C GLU A 63 -1.03 7.93 -6.28
N THR A 64 -1.35 7.25 -7.38
CA THR A 64 -0.35 6.67 -8.28
C THR A 64 -0.41 7.28 -9.67
N SER A 65 0.70 7.18 -10.40
CA SER A 65 0.81 7.63 -11.78
C SER A 65 1.68 6.68 -12.59
N LYS A 66 1.47 6.67 -13.91
CA LYS A 66 2.30 5.90 -14.85
C LYS A 66 3.78 6.27 -14.70
N GLU A 67 4.04 7.56 -14.59
CA GLU A 67 5.38 8.11 -14.45
C GLU A 67 6.03 7.64 -13.14
N GLY A 68 5.27 7.65 -12.04
CA GLY A 68 5.72 7.09 -10.76
C GLY A 68 6.07 5.61 -10.86
N THR A 69 5.22 4.79 -11.47
CA THR A 69 5.50 3.36 -11.71
C THR A 69 6.80 3.16 -12.51
N ALA A 70 7.02 3.97 -13.55
CA ALA A 70 8.24 3.89 -14.35
C ALA A 70 9.49 4.26 -13.51
N LEU A 71 9.41 5.32 -12.71
CA LEU A 71 10.50 5.72 -11.81
C LEU A 71 10.84 4.63 -10.78
N LEU A 72 9.83 4.00 -10.18
CA LEU A 72 10.02 2.89 -9.23
C LEU A 72 10.76 1.72 -9.89
N LEU A 73 10.34 1.33 -11.10
CA LEU A 73 11.00 0.27 -11.88
C LEU A 73 12.44 0.65 -12.25
N GLU A 74 12.68 1.89 -12.71
CA GLU A 74 14.02 2.41 -13.04
C GLU A 74 14.96 2.36 -11.81
N LYS A 75 14.43 2.67 -10.62
CA LYS A 75 15.19 2.64 -9.36
C LYS A 75 15.47 1.22 -8.86
N GLY A 76 14.75 0.22 -9.37
CA GLY A 76 14.88 -1.18 -8.94
C GLY A 76 13.97 -1.55 -7.77
N ILE A 77 12.89 -0.80 -7.56
CA ILE A 77 11.84 -1.15 -6.60
C ILE A 77 11.09 -2.39 -7.08
N GLU A 78 10.78 -3.25 -6.12
CA GLU A 78 10.33 -4.60 -6.38
C GLU A 78 8.81 -4.74 -6.22
N TYR A 79 8.23 -4.02 -5.28
CA TYR A 79 6.79 -3.97 -5.10
C TYR A 79 6.27 -2.59 -4.71
N ASP A 80 4.99 -2.37 -4.97
CA ASP A 80 4.21 -1.21 -4.52
C ASP A 80 3.00 -1.69 -3.68
N HIS A 81 2.56 -0.85 -2.75
CA HIS A 81 1.36 -1.06 -1.94
C HIS A 81 0.48 0.19 -1.96
N SER A 82 -0.17 0.47 -3.09
CA SER A 82 -0.98 1.68 -3.27
C SER A 82 -2.14 1.53 -4.24
N ASN A 83 -2.12 0.51 -5.10
CA ASN A 83 -3.22 0.21 -6.02
C ASN A 83 -4.18 -0.82 -5.42
N MET A 84 -5.40 -0.84 -5.96
CA MET A 84 -6.54 -1.56 -5.36
C MET A 84 -7.27 -2.41 -6.41
N ALA A 85 -6.56 -2.93 -7.42
CA ALA A 85 -7.20 -3.71 -8.47
C ALA A 85 -7.62 -5.12 -8.02
N HIS A 86 -7.10 -5.58 -6.88
CA HIS A 86 -7.42 -6.81 -6.19
C HIS A 86 -7.50 -6.53 -4.69
N ASP A 87 -8.22 -7.36 -3.92
CA ASP A 87 -8.38 -7.14 -2.48
C ASP A 87 -7.34 -7.90 -1.64
N SER A 88 -6.99 -9.11 -2.08
CA SER A 88 -6.27 -10.11 -1.27
C SER A 88 -5.27 -10.95 -2.08
N GLN A 89 -5.01 -10.57 -3.34
CA GLN A 89 -4.12 -11.28 -4.24
C GLN A 89 -3.10 -10.29 -4.81
N ALA A 90 -1.82 -10.63 -4.71
CA ALA A 90 -0.78 -9.85 -5.36
C ALA A 90 -0.88 -9.99 -6.89
N PHE A 91 -0.46 -8.97 -7.64
CA PHE A 91 -0.52 -8.99 -9.09
C PHE A 91 0.59 -8.15 -9.72
N TYR A 92 0.87 -8.33 -11.01
CA TYR A 92 1.76 -7.42 -11.72
C TYR A 92 1.01 -6.16 -12.15
N LEU A 93 1.47 -5.00 -11.68
CA LEU A 93 0.85 -3.71 -11.98
C LEU A 93 0.92 -3.41 -13.47
N ARG A 94 -0.12 -2.79 -14.03
CA ARG A 94 -0.13 -2.33 -15.43
C ARG A 94 0.41 -0.90 -15.53
N ASP A 95 1.12 -0.60 -16.63
CA ASP A 95 1.75 0.71 -16.82
C ASP A 95 0.76 1.88 -16.83
N GLN A 96 -0.25 1.84 -17.69
CA GLN A 96 -1.31 2.84 -17.74
C GLN A 96 -2.58 2.27 -18.35
N ASP A 97 -3.65 2.24 -17.57
CA ASP A 97 -5.00 2.06 -18.10
C ASP A 97 -5.53 3.41 -18.62
N LEU A 98 -6.32 3.37 -19.69
CA LEU A 98 -6.92 4.55 -20.30
C LEU A 98 -8.44 4.45 -20.28
N TRP A 99 -9.11 5.55 -19.95
CA TRP A 99 -10.56 5.68 -20.04
C TRP A 99 -10.95 7.02 -20.64
N THR A 100 -12.12 7.06 -21.27
CA THR A 100 -12.67 8.31 -21.82
C THR A 100 -13.58 8.95 -20.77
N LYS A 101 -13.21 10.13 -20.28
CA LYS A 101 -14.04 10.89 -19.33
C LYS A 101 -15.34 11.34 -19.98
N ILE A 102 -16.40 11.43 -19.19
CA ILE A 102 -17.69 11.97 -19.63
C ILE A 102 -17.51 13.44 -20.03
N ASP A 103 -17.98 13.78 -21.24
CA ASP A 103 -18.12 15.17 -21.68
C ASP A 103 -19.61 15.44 -21.95
N TYR A 104 -20.25 16.16 -21.02
CA TYR A 104 -21.67 16.52 -21.11
C TYR A 104 -21.98 17.52 -22.23
N LYS A 105 -20.96 18.10 -22.88
CA LYS A 105 -21.13 19.00 -24.03
C LYS A 105 -21.11 18.23 -25.36
N ALA A 106 -20.68 16.97 -25.36
CA ALA A 106 -20.59 16.13 -26.55
C ALA A 106 -21.78 15.15 -26.65
N LYS A 107 -21.95 14.53 -27.82
CA LYS A 107 -22.85 13.37 -27.95
C LYS A 107 -22.30 12.20 -27.13
N ALA A 108 -23.19 11.40 -26.53
CA ALA A 108 -22.82 10.29 -25.64
C ALA A 108 -21.79 9.32 -26.27
N GLU A 109 -21.87 9.09 -27.59
CA GLU A 109 -20.92 8.24 -28.35
C GLU A 109 -19.45 8.67 -28.19
N ALA A 110 -19.18 9.93 -27.84
CA ALA A 110 -17.84 10.43 -27.63
C ALA A 110 -17.14 9.75 -26.44
N TRP A 111 -17.88 9.35 -25.41
CA TRP A 111 -17.33 8.84 -24.14
C TRP A 111 -17.85 7.47 -23.71
N MET A 112 -18.89 6.91 -24.36
CA MET A 112 -19.34 5.52 -24.15
C MET A 112 -18.36 4.50 -24.74
N LYS A 113 -17.15 4.45 -24.21
CA LYS A 113 -16.06 3.55 -24.61
C LYS A 113 -15.60 2.73 -23.40
N PRO A 114 -15.25 1.46 -23.58
CA PRO A 114 -14.69 0.66 -22.49
C PRO A 114 -13.32 1.21 -22.07
N LEU A 115 -12.92 0.88 -20.83
CA LEU A 115 -11.54 1.04 -20.38
C LEU A 115 -10.60 0.23 -21.28
N VAL A 116 -9.48 0.83 -21.66
CA VAL A 116 -8.40 0.16 -22.38
C VAL A 116 -7.31 -0.19 -21.37
N ARG A 117 -7.09 -1.49 -21.16
CA ARG A 117 -6.06 -1.98 -20.24
C ARG A 117 -4.67 -1.68 -20.78
N GLY A 118 -3.79 -1.23 -19.89
CA GLY A 118 -2.35 -1.12 -20.12
C GLY A 118 -1.69 -2.50 -20.22
N LYS A 119 -0.36 -2.50 -20.22
CA LYS A 119 0.44 -3.74 -20.21
C LYS A 119 0.99 -3.99 -18.83
N ALA A 120 0.99 -5.25 -18.40
CA ALA A 120 1.64 -5.65 -17.16
C ALA A 120 3.12 -5.25 -17.17
N THR A 121 3.59 -4.81 -16.02
CA THR A 121 4.98 -4.42 -15.74
C THR A 121 5.67 -5.51 -14.92
N GLY A 122 6.93 -5.27 -14.53
CA GLY A 122 7.63 -6.14 -13.58
C GLY A 122 7.39 -5.81 -12.10
N LEU A 123 6.63 -4.74 -11.80
CA LEU A 123 6.38 -4.29 -10.44
C LEU A 123 5.24 -5.12 -9.85
N VAL A 124 5.49 -5.74 -8.70
CA VAL A 124 4.45 -6.48 -7.97
C VAL A 124 3.63 -5.48 -7.17
N GLU A 125 2.32 -5.58 -7.27
CA GLU A 125 1.40 -4.87 -6.39
C GLU A 125 0.98 -5.79 -5.25
N ILE A 126 1.16 -5.32 -4.02
CA ILE A 126 0.52 -5.86 -2.82
C ILE A 126 -0.62 -4.90 -2.53
N PRO A 127 -1.90 -5.26 -2.78
CA PRO A 127 -2.96 -4.28 -2.85
C PRO A 127 -3.15 -3.51 -1.55
N ALA A 128 -3.22 -2.19 -1.68
CA ALA A 128 -3.78 -1.33 -0.66
C ALA A 128 -5.29 -1.56 -0.54
N ASN A 129 -5.86 -1.30 0.64
CA ASN A 129 -7.29 -1.48 0.86
C ASN A 129 -7.80 -0.52 1.93
N TRP A 130 -8.70 0.40 1.57
CA TRP A 130 -9.32 1.34 2.52
C TRP A 130 -10.08 0.67 3.67
N TYR A 131 -10.49 -0.59 3.48
CA TYR A 131 -11.13 -1.38 4.53
C TYR A 131 -10.13 -2.03 5.51
N LEU A 132 -8.83 -2.01 5.19
CA LEU A 132 -7.73 -2.48 6.02
C LEU A 132 -6.76 -1.34 6.40
N ASP A 133 -7.28 -0.11 6.48
CA ASP A 133 -6.54 1.10 6.88
C ASP A 133 -7.14 1.68 8.17
N ASP A 134 -6.29 1.94 9.16
CA ASP A 134 -6.71 2.53 10.43
C ASP A 134 -7.00 4.04 10.35
N LEU A 135 -6.40 4.76 9.40
CA LEU A 135 -6.36 6.22 9.44
C LEU A 135 -7.70 6.87 9.12
N PRO A 136 -8.35 6.61 7.97
CA PRO A 136 -9.61 7.27 7.64
C PRO A 136 -10.71 7.11 8.70
N PRO A 137 -10.98 5.92 9.27
CA PRO A 137 -12.05 5.77 10.27
C PRO A 137 -11.70 6.37 11.64
N LEU A 138 -10.42 6.34 12.04
CA LEU A 138 -10.00 6.60 13.43
C LEU A 138 -9.17 7.87 13.62
N MET A 139 -8.83 8.61 12.57
CA MET A 139 -8.18 9.93 12.66
C MET A 139 -9.14 11.07 12.32
N PHE A 140 -9.26 12.03 13.23
CA PHE A 140 -9.97 13.29 12.95
C PHE A 140 -9.03 14.34 12.35
N ILE A 141 -9.38 14.82 11.16
CA ILE A 141 -8.64 15.81 10.36
C ILE A 141 -9.55 17.02 10.12
N LYS A 142 -9.32 18.11 10.88
CA LYS A 142 -10.15 19.33 10.84
C LYS A 142 -10.31 19.96 9.46
N SER A 143 -9.30 19.87 8.61
CA SER A 143 -9.28 20.46 7.26
C SER A 143 -9.93 19.58 6.20
N SER A 144 -10.30 18.32 6.53
CA SER A 144 -10.90 17.39 5.58
C SER A 144 -12.41 17.33 5.76
N PRO A 145 -13.22 17.71 4.75
CA PRO A 145 -14.69 17.66 4.86
C PRO A 145 -15.23 16.23 4.99
N ASN A 146 -14.50 15.22 4.53
CA ASN A 146 -14.84 13.80 4.64
C ASN A 146 -14.19 13.14 5.87
N SER A 147 -13.70 13.90 6.85
CA SER A 147 -13.05 13.33 8.02
C SER A 147 -14.02 12.51 8.87
N HIS A 148 -13.55 11.36 9.33
CA HIS A 148 -14.11 10.67 10.49
C HIS A 148 -13.23 10.93 11.73
N GLY A 149 -12.88 9.88 12.49
CA GLY A 149 -12.07 10.00 13.70
C GLY A 149 -12.74 9.52 14.98
N TRP A 150 -14.00 9.07 14.90
CA TRP A 150 -14.78 8.59 16.04
C TRP A 150 -15.50 7.26 15.76
N VAL A 151 -15.12 6.56 14.69
CA VAL A 151 -15.62 5.19 14.48
C VAL A 151 -15.15 4.33 15.66
N ASN A 152 -16.03 3.47 16.16
CA ASN A 152 -15.69 2.60 17.28
C ASN A 152 -14.66 1.55 16.83
N THR A 153 -13.57 1.39 17.57
CA THR A 153 -12.53 0.41 17.23
C THR A 153 -13.05 -1.02 17.19
N ARG A 154 -14.14 -1.33 17.89
CA ARG A 154 -14.78 -2.67 17.81
C ARG A 154 -15.44 -2.92 16.46
N ASP A 155 -15.98 -1.87 15.83
CA ASP A 155 -16.60 -2.00 14.51
C ASP A 155 -15.52 -2.17 13.44
N VAL A 156 -14.40 -1.44 13.56
CA VAL A 156 -13.22 -1.62 12.67
C VAL A 156 -12.62 -3.02 12.85
N GLU A 157 -12.42 -3.46 14.09
CA GLU A 157 -11.94 -4.83 14.39
C GLU A 157 -12.84 -5.91 13.79
N GLN A 158 -14.16 -5.76 13.95
CA GLN A 158 -15.12 -6.71 13.42
C GLN A 158 -15.08 -6.74 11.89
N LEU A 159 -14.95 -5.58 11.24
CA LEU A 159 -14.82 -5.48 9.80
C LEU A 159 -13.56 -6.20 9.29
N TRP A 160 -12.42 -6.05 9.99
CA TRP A 160 -11.20 -6.79 9.65
C TRP A 160 -11.36 -8.30 9.87
N LYS A 161 -12.02 -8.72 10.96
CA LYS A 161 -12.31 -10.14 11.24
C LYS A 161 -13.24 -10.75 10.20
N ASP A 162 -14.26 -10.03 9.77
CA ASP A 162 -15.22 -10.49 8.77
C ASP A 162 -14.54 -10.67 7.41
N MET A 163 -13.68 -9.72 7.02
CA MET A 163 -12.88 -9.85 5.81
C MET A 163 -11.92 -11.04 5.89
N PHE A 164 -11.15 -11.16 6.97
CA PHE A 164 -10.25 -12.29 7.18
C PHE A 164 -11.01 -13.62 7.14
N THR A 165 -12.16 -13.72 7.83
CA THR A 165 -12.99 -14.93 7.88
C THR A 165 -13.47 -15.35 6.50
N TYR A 166 -13.89 -14.38 5.67
CA TYR A 166 -14.29 -14.66 4.30
C TYR A 166 -13.12 -15.18 3.47
N LEU A 167 -12.00 -14.46 3.47
CA LEU A 167 -10.82 -14.83 2.68
C LEU A 167 -10.23 -16.17 3.12
N TYR A 168 -10.16 -16.42 4.44
CA TYR A 168 -9.72 -17.70 5.00
C TYR A 168 -10.59 -18.89 4.58
N ARG A 169 -11.89 -18.66 4.32
CA ARG A 169 -12.82 -19.71 3.89
C ARG A 169 -12.81 -19.92 2.38
N GLU A 170 -12.67 -18.86 1.60
CA GLU A 170 -12.95 -18.85 0.16
C GLU A 170 -11.71 -18.74 -0.73
N GLU A 171 -10.62 -18.16 -0.23
CA GLU A 171 -9.43 -17.86 -1.03
C GLU A 171 -8.26 -18.78 -0.69
N GLU A 172 -7.55 -19.25 -1.72
CA GLU A 172 -6.29 -19.96 -1.56
C GLU A 172 -5.11 -18.98 -1.62
N ASN A 173 -4.14 -19.15 -0.72
CA ASN A 173 -2.90 -18.36 -0.67
C ASN A 173 -3.12 -16.83 -0.68
N PHE A 174 -4.19 -16.36 -0.03
CA PHE A 174 -4.47 -14.93 0.06
C PHE A 174 -3.44 -14.21 0.92
N ILE A 175 -3.23 -12.93 0.61
CA ILE A 175 -2.48 -11.98 1.43
C ILE A 175 -3.46 -11.05 2.14
N PHE A 176 -3.10 -10.61 3.34
CA PHE A 176 -3.91 -9.70 4.16
C PHE A 176 -3.05 -8.51 4.64
N PRO A 177 -2.66 -7.61 3.73
CA PRO A 177 -1.82 -6.47 4.08
C PRO A 177 -2.63 -5.42 4.86
N ILE A 178 -2.29 -5.21 6.12
CA ILE A 178 -2.94 -4.22 6.99
C ILE A 178 -2.10 -2.95 7.03
N THR A 179 -2.71 -1.81 6.72
CA THR A 179 -2.07 -0.49 6.79
C THR A 179 -2.40 0.15 8.13
N ILE A 180 -1.36 0.49 8.89
CA ILE A 180 -1.50 1.15 10.18
C ILE A 180 -0.54 2.32 10.31
N HIS A 181 -0.93 3.31 11.10
CA HIS A 181 -0.16 4.53 11.31
C HIS A 181 0.14 4.71 12.79
N PRO A 182 1.38 5.05 13.20
CA PRO A 182 1.68 5.32 14.60
C PRO A 182 0.81 6.45 15.18
N ASP A 183 0.35 7.38 14.35
CA ASP A 183 -0.59 8.47 14.67
C ASP A 183 -1.94 7.97 15.23
N VAL A 184 -2.35 6.76 14.83
CA VAL A 184 -3.63 6.13 15.15
C VAL A 184 -3.41 4.86 15.96
N SER A 185 -2.73 3.86 15.37
CA SER A 185 -2.42 2.58 16.01
C SER A 185 -1.47 2.67 17.19
N GLY A 186 -0.80 3.82 17.41
CA GLY A 186 -0.10 4.10 18.67
C GLY A 186 -1.01 4.49 19.84
N ARG A 187 -2.31 4.70 19.61
CA ARG A 187 -3.26 5.14 20.66
C ARG A 187 -3.78 3.95 21.48
N PRO A 188 -3.98 4.09 22.80
CA PRO A 188 -4.30 2.95 23.68
C PRO A 188 -5.52 2.11 23.28
N HIS A 189 -6.60 2.74 22.81
CA HIS A 189 -7.82 2.04 22.41
C HIS A 189 -7.70 1.29 21.07
N VAL A 190 -6.74 1.70 20.23
CA VAL A 190 -6.39 1.02 18.97
C VAL A 190 -5.34 -0.05 19.23
N LEU A 191 -4.39 0.15 20.15
CA LEU A 191 -3.49 -0.91 20.62
C LEU A 191 -4.27 -2.12 21.14
N LEU A 192 -5.28 -1.90 21.98
CA LEU A 192 -6.16 -3.00 22.44
C LEU A 192 -6.94 -3.66 21.28
N MET A 193 -7.26 -2.91 20.22
CA MET A 193 -7.89 -3.46 19.00
C MET A 193 -6.95 -4.42 18.28
N LEU A 194 -5.70 -3.99 18.08
CA LEU A 194 -4.66 -4.79 17.44
C LEU A 194 -4.31 -6.04 18.25
N GLU A 195 -4.17 -5.93 19.58
CA GLU A 195 -3.94 -7.07 20.48
C GLU A 195 -5.02 -8.15 20.28
N ARG A 196 -6.31 -7.78 20.39
CA ARG A 196 -7.42 -8.72 20.20
C ARG A 196 -7.49 -9.30 18.79
N PHE A 197 -7.17 -8.51 17.78
CA PHE A 197 -7.16 -8.96 16.40
C PHE A 197 -6.04 -9.98 16.17
N ILE A 198 -4.80 -9.67 16.57
CA ILE A 198 -3.64 -10.55 16.44
C ILE A 198 -3.86 -11.85 17.23
N GLU A 199 -4.32 -11.76 18.48
CA GLU A 199 -4.64 -12.93 19.30
C GLU A 199 -5.66 -13.84 18.60
N TRP A 200 -6.70 -13.25 18.00
CA TRP A 200 -7.72 -13.99 17.26
C TRP A 200 -7.18 -14.59 15.96
N VAL A 201 -6.40 -13.86 15.15
CA VAL A 201 -5.78 -14.38 13.92
C VAL A 201 -4.90 -15.58 14.24
N ASN A 202 -4.11 -15.52 15.32
CA ASN A 202 -3.23 -16.61 15.76
C ASN A 202 -3.97 -17.89 16.20
N THR A 203 -5.31 -17.88 16.26
CA THR A 203 -6.11 -19.11 16.48
C THR A 203 -6.39 -19.89 15.19
N HIS A 204 -6.08 -19.34 14.02
CA HIS A 204 -6.28 -19.99 12.72
C HIS A 204 -5.03 -20.76 12.30
N ALA A 205 -5.23 -21.95 11.74
CA ALA A 205 -4.13 -22.75 11.21
C ALA A 205 -3.55 -22.12 9.93
N ASP A 206 -2.29 -22.41 9.64
CA ASP A 206 -1.61 -22.06 8.40
C ASP A 206 -1.50 -20.54 8.11
N VAL A 207 -1.53 -19.71 9.15
CA VAL A 207 -1.27 -18.27 9.05
C VAL A 207 0.22 -17.97 9.25
N HIS A 208 0.77 -17.14 8.38
CA HIS A 208 2.15 -16.68 8.44
C HIS A 208 2.22 -15.14 8.49
N TRP A 209 2.79 -14.60 9.56
CA TRP A 209 3.13 -13.18 9.65
C TRP A 209 4.46 -12.92 8.95
N VAL A 210 4.45 -12.11 7.89
CA VAL A 210 5.62 -11.87 7.04
C VAL A 210 5.74 -10.38 6.65
N PRO A 211 6.96 -9.89 6.36
CA PRO A 211 7.17 -8.64 5.65
C PRO A 211 6.52 -8.62 4.26
N MET A 212 6.27 -7.44 3.72
CA MET A 212 5.65 -7.29 2.40
C MET A 212 6.56 -7.82 1.28
N ILE A 213 7.89 -7.67 1.40
CA ILE A 213 8.81 -8.25 0.42
C ILE A 213 8.65 -9.77 0.27
N ASP A 214 8.31 -10.48 1.34
CA ASP A 214 8.12 -11.94 1.29
C ASP A 214 6.83 -12.30 0.55
N MET A 215 5.74 -11.53 0.74
CA MET A 215 4.52 -11.66 -0.06
C MET A 215 4.81 -11.49 -1.56
N ALA A 216 5.60 -10.48 -1.92
CA ALA A 216 5.99 -10.22 -3.31
C ALA A 216 6.86 -11.35 -3.89
N ASN A 217 7.81 -11.88 -3.10
CA ASN A 217 8.67 -12.99 -3.51
C ASN A 217 7.88 -14.28 -3.72
N GLU A 218 6.95 -14.58 -2.83
CA GLU A 218 6.09 -15.76 -2.93
C GLU A 218 5.19 -15.70 -4.17
N PHE A 219 4.63 -14.53 -4.47
CA PHE A 219 3.89 -14.29 -5.71
C PHE A 219 4.75 -14.56 -6.95
N ARG A 220 5.97 -14.01 -7.00
CA ARG A 220 6.90 -14.19 -8.14
C ARG A 220 7.38 -15.63 -8.31
N ALA A 221 7.46 -16.40 -7.23
CA ALA A 221 7.80 -17.81 -7.31
C ALA A 221 6.72 -18.63 -8.03
N ARG A 222 5.46 -18.16 -8.00
CA ARG A 222 4.31 -18.83 -8.62
C ARG A 222 3.92 -18.26 -9.98
N VAL A 223 4.10 -16.96 -10.18
CA VAL A 223 3.60 -16.25 -11.37
C VAL A 223 4.76 -15.76 -12.21
N ALA A 224 4.80 -16.19 -13.47
CA ALA A 224 5.86 -15.81 -14.40
C ALA A 224 5.87 -14.29 -14.64
N ARG A 225 7.06 -13.70 -14.52
CA ARG A 225 7.26 -12.27 -14.77
C ARG A 225 6.87 -11.92 -16.22
N PRO A 226 6.11 -10.84 -16.44
CA PRO A 226 5.85 -10.33 -17.77
C PRO A 226 7.17 -9.98 -18.50
N PRO A 227 7.20 -10.05 -19.84
CA PRO A 227 8.39 -9.65 -20.61
C PRO A 227 8.83 -8.24 -20.23
N ALA A 228 10.13 -8.06 -19.98
CA ALA A 228 10.71 -6.74 -19.75
C ALA A 228 10.48 -5.84 -20.99
N ARG A 229 10.23 -4.55 -20.75
CA ARG A 229 10.36 -3.52 -21.79
C ARG A 229 11.79 -3.02 -21.84
#